data_AF-A0A940E163-F1
#
_entry.id   AF-A0A940E163-F1
#
_cell.length_a   1.000
_cell.length_b   1.000
_cell.length_c   1.000
_cell.angle_alpha   90.00
_cell.angle_beta   90.00
_cell.angle_gamma   90.00
#
_symmetry.space_group_name_H-M   'P 1'
#
loop_
_entity.id
_entity.type
_entity.pdbx_description
1 polymer ?
#
loop_
_entity_poly.entity_id
_entity_poly.type
_entity_poly.pdbx_seq_one_letter_code
_entity_poly.pdbx_strand_id
1 'polypeptide(L)'
;MTLEAALKRVKRRLLPCLGASQIFTLCFALLANNANAVELLSPRECEIIDNYQKSEDMTFADRFSMMVHQREFCFSEGGVCSAKLHKRTEDYFLVVRGEKRFPSTEIAFVAEDALLKTLEEISSVTGVRAIFEKPKNADNFIFLVFVDKDFASRRFQEHLNAWIAPPSVAANSEEKGQLEALFREFLKTDQSCVAINHLTTHGRIERAQIWIRTDIDEVTMRRCISEEFYNTFGISEGVEVGSIFDYEFSHSQGDVELSDFDLLLLKILYRDEFGVGTLIEETKSSVEELIGSSCPEKS
;
A
#
# COMPACT_ATOMS: atom_id res chain seq x y z
N MET A 1 -1.83 26.27 1.91
CA MET A 1 -3.05 25.44 1.74
C MET A 1 -2.84 24.21 2.62
N THR A 2 -3.78 23.82 3.47
CA THR A 2 -3.58 22.66 4.36
C THR A 2 -3.92 21.38 3.60
N LEU A 3 -3.22 20.27 3.90
CA LEU A 3 -3.54 18.93 3.37
C LEU A 3 -5.03 18.61 3.51
N GLU A 4 -5.65 19.02 4.62
CA GLU A 4 -7.09 18.90 4.85
C GLU A 4 -7.96 19.64 3.79
N ALA A 5 -7.52 20.80 3.31
CA ALA A 5 -8.21 21.57 2.26
C ALA A 5 -8.04 20.93 0.87
N ALA A 6 -6.92 20.23 0.64
CA ALA A 6 -6.67 19.49 -0.59
C ALA A 6 -7.38 18.13 -0.63
N LEU A 7 -7.41 17.40 0.49
CA LEU A 7 -8.24 16.22 0.66
C LEU A 7 -9.74 16.57 0.48
N LYS A 8 -10.17 17.76 0.93
CA LYS A 8 -11.50 18.30 0.60
C LYS A 8 -11.68 18.63 -0.90
N ARG A 9 -10.63 18.98 -1.64
CA ARG A 9 -10.69 19.17 -3.12
C ARG A 9 -10.76 17.85 -3.86
N VAL A 10 -10.05 16.82 -3.39
CA VAL A 10 -10.12 15.45 -3.92
C VAL A 10 -11.50 14.85 -3.66
N LYS A 11 -12.06 15.07 -2.46
CA LYS A 11 -13.47 14.79 -2.15
C LYS A 11 -14.45 15.45 -3.13
N ARG A 12 -14.12 16.63 -3.68
CA ARG A 12 -14.94 17.32 -4.70
C ARG A 12 -14.68 16.86 -6.13
N ARG A 13 -13.51 16.28 -6.44
CA ARG A 13 -13.19 15.74 -7.77
C ARG A 13 -13.66 14.30 -7.95
N LEU A 14 -13.72 13.52 -6.88
CA LEU A 14 -14.13 12.10 -6.91
C LEU A 14 -15.64 11.87 -6.66
N LEU A 15 -16.41 12.89 -6.32
CA LEU A 15 -17.88 12.83 -6.32
C LEU A 15 -18.41 13.45 -7.62
N PRO A 16 -18.87 12.66 -8.60
CA PRO A 16 -19.62 13.24 -9.70
C PRO A 16 -20.98 13.71 -9.18
N CYS A 17 -21.40 14.83 -9.73
CA CYS A 17 -22.75 15.37 -9.71
C CYS A 17 -23.84 14.28 -9.73
N LEU A 18 -24.45 14.00 -8.59
CA LEU A 18 -25.72 13.27 -8.53
C LEU A 18 -26.74 14.15 -7.82
N GLY A 19 -27.42 14.97 -8.62
CA GLY A 19 -28.71 15.52 -8.26
C GLY A 19 -29.68 14.37 -7.99
N ALA A 20 -30.54 14.55 -6.98
CA ALA A 20 -31.39 13.55 -6.34
C ALA A 20 -32.47 12.88 -7.23
N SER A 21 -32.37 12.94 -8.57
CA SER A 21 -33.41 12.47 -9.50
C SER A 21 -33.06 11.21 -10.30
N GLN A 22 -31.88 10.60 -10.13
CA GLN A 22 -31.48 9.36 -10.86
C GLN A 22 -31.37 8.11 -9.98
N ILE A 23 -31.76 8.20 -8.69
CA ILE A 23 -31.58 7.13 -7.69
C ILE A 23 -32.38 5.85 -8.03
N PHE A 24 -33.42 5.93 -8.86
CA PHE A 24 -34.27 4.76 -9.16
C PHE A 24 -33.81 3.90 -10.34
N THR A 25 -32.93 4.39 -11.23
CA THR A 25 -32.43 3.60 -12.38
C THR A 25 -31.11 2.88 -12.08
N LEU A 26 -30.37 3.32 -11.05
CA LEU A 26 -29.09 2.70 -10.66
C LEU A 26 -29.25 1.37 -9.90
N CYS A 27 -30.37 1.12 -9.23
CA CYS A 27 -30.55 -0.12 -8.46
C CYS A 27 -30.66 -1.38 -9.32
N PHE A 28 -30.93 -1.26 -10.63
CA PHE A 28 -30.92 -2.39 -11.57
C PHE A 28 -29.64 -2.52 -12.40
N ALA A 29 -28.79 -1.49 -12.44
CA ALA A 29 -27.47 -1.57 -13.09
C ALA A 29 -26.36 -2.06 -12.14
N LEU A 30 -26.54 -1.93 -10.82
CA LEU A 30 -25.58 -2.37 -9.80
C LEU A 30 -25.58 -3.89 -9.53
N LEU A 31 -26.46 -4.66 -10.17
CA LEU A 31 -26.46 -6.13 -10.08
C LEU A 31 -25.96 -6.83 -11.35
N ALA A 32 -25.49 -6.07 -12.36
CA ALA A 32 -25.15 -6.62 -13.68
C ALA A 32 -23.63 -6.66 -14.00
N ASN A 33 -22.74 -6.26 -13.08
CA ASN A 33 -21.28 -6.20 -13.34
C ASN A 33 -20.42 -7.03 -12.37
N ASN A 34 -20.89 -8.19 -11.93
CA ASN A 34 -20.02 -9.22 -11.30
C ASN A 34 -19.65 -10.35 -12.27
N ALA A 35 -19.60 -10.05 -13.57
CA ALA A 35 -18.80 -10.79 -14.51
C ALA A 35 -17.57 -9.92 -14.82
N ASN A 36 -16.69 -9.75 -13.84
CA ASN A 36 -15.32 -9.33 -14.14
C ASN A 36 -14.74 -10.42 -15.02
N ALA A 37 -14.76 -10.19 -16.34
CA ALA A 37 -13.89 -10.94 -17.21
C ALA A 37 -12.48 -10.74 -16.65
N VAL A 38 -11.87 -11.83 -16.21
CA VAL A 38 -10.45 -11.99 -15.87
C VAL A 38 -9.65 -11.26 -16.95
N GLU A 39 -9.31 -9.99 -16.72
CA GLU A 39 -8.75 -9.13 -17.78
C GLU A 39 -7.38 -9.69 -18.13
N LEU A 40 -7.16 -10.07 -19.38
CA LEU A 40 -5.86 -10.60 -19.80
C LEU A 40 -4.77 -9.54 -19.61
N LEU A 41 -3.53 -10.00 -19.41
CA LEU A 41 -2.38 -9.08 -19.39
C LEU A 41 -2.26 -8.35 -20.73
N SER A 42 -1.96 -7.06 -20.67
CA SER A 42 -1.73 -6.25 -21.86
C SER A 42 -0.39 -6.60 -22.52
N PRO A 43 -0.18 -6.25 -23.81
CA PRO A 43 1.10 -6.49 -24.47
C PRO A 43 2.29 -5.84 -23.76
N ARG A 44 2.09 -4.69 -23.12
CA ARG A 44 3.12 -3.99 -22.34
C ARG A 44 3.45 -4.74 -21.05
N GLU A 45 2.44 -5.25 -20.36
CA GLU A 45 2.62 -6.06 -19.16
C GLU A 45 3.36 -7.36 -19.48
N CYS A 46 3.01 -8.02 -20.59
CA CYS A 46 3.76 -9.19 -21.08
C CYS A 46 5.21 -8.87 -21.43
N GLU A 47 5.49 -7.70 -22.03
CA GLU A 47 6.86 -7.25 -22.31
C GLU A 47 7.67 -7.04 -21.02
N ILE A 48 7.06 -6.48 -19.97
CA ILE A 48 7.70 -6.32 -18.67
C ILE A 48 8.07 -7.68 -18.06
N ILE A 49 7.15 -8.66 -18.10
CA ILE A 49 7.39 -10.02 -17.61
C ILE A 49 8.51 -10.70 -18.40
N ASP A 50 8.49 -10.61 -19.73
CA ASP A 50 9.50 -11.19 -20.61
C ASP A 50 10.89 -10.56 -20.37
N ASN A 51 10.95 -9.25 -20.16
CA ASN A 51 12.19 -8.56 -19.82
C ASN A 51 12.74 -9.02 -18.46
N TYR A 52 11.89 -9.14 -17.44
CA TYR A 52 12.27 -9.68 -16.13
C TYR A 52 12.82 -11.11 -16.25
N GLN A 53 12.12 -11.99 -16.98
CA GLN A 53 12.54 -13.38 -17.18
C GLN A 53 13.88 -13.51 -17.92
N LYS A 54 14.29 -12.50 -18.69
CA LYS A 54 15.58 -12.46 -19.39
C LYS A 54 16.70 -11.88 -18.56
N SER A 55 16.40 -11.02 -17.58
CA SER A 55 17.41 -10.37 -16.73
C SER A 55 17.70 -11.14 -15.45
N GLU A 56 16.74 -11.93 -14.96
CA GLU A 56 16.81 -12.58 -13.65
C GLU A 56 16.98 -14.10 -13.73
N ASP A 57 17.64 -14.68 -12.73
CA ASP A 57 17.84 -16.14 -12.59
C ASP A 57 16.59 -16.88 -12.05
N MET A 58 15.50 -16.16 -11.77
CA MET A 58 14.26 -16.69 -11.19
C MET A 58 13.09 -16.34 -12.10
N THR A 59 12.11 -17.24 -12.23
CA THR A 59 10.90 -16.93 -13.02
C THR A 59 10.08 -15.82 -12.36
N PHE A 60 9.32 -15.07 -13.16
CA PHE A 60 8.41 -14.05 -12.64
C PHE A 60 7.41 -14.63 -11.64
N ALA A 61 6.84 -15.81 -11.93
CA ALA A 61 5.86 -16.46 -11.06
C ALA A 61 6.45 -16.86 -9.70
N ASP A 62 7.65 -17.45 -9.70
CA ASP A 62 8.40 -17.72 -8.47
C ASP A 62 8.60 -16.45 -7.67
N ARG A 63 9.13 -15.40 -8.29
CA ARG A 63 9.41 -14.13 -7.62
C ARG A 63 8.14 -13.49 -7.05
N PHE A 64 7.11 -13.35 -7.87
CA PHE A 64 5.83 -12.79 -7.47
C PHE A 64 5.26 -13.53 -6.25
N SER A 65 5.24 -14.87 -6.31
CA SER A 65 4.76 -15.70 -5.22
C SER A 65 5.59 -15.54 -3.95
N MET A 66 6.89 -15.26 -4.06
CA MET A 66 7.70 -14.92 -2.89
C MET A 66 7.31 -13.54 -2.34
N MET A 67 7.27 -12.49 -3.16
CA MET A 67 7.02 -11.12 -2.70
C MET A 67 5.69 -10.95 -1.96
N VAL A 68 4.61 -11.58 -2.44
CA VAL A 68 3.27 -11.45 -1.83
C VAL A 68 3.07 -12.35 -0.61
N HIS A 69 4.05 -13.21 -0.30
CA HIS A 69 4.10 -14.06 0.88
C HIS A 69 5.24 -13.70 1.87
N GLN A 70 6.26 -12.94 1.44
CA GLN A 70 7.47 -12.61 2.21
C GLN A 70 7.39 -11.28 2.99
N ARG A 71 6.26 -10.97 3.64
CA ARG A 71 6.11 -9.70 4.38
C ARG A 71 6.79 -9.71 5.76
N GLU A 72 8.11 -9.80 5.83
CA GLU A 72 8.93 -9.55 7.04
C GLU A 72 8.93 -10.62 8.16
N PHE A 73 7.93 -11.52 8.25
CA PHE A 73 7.86 -12.53 9.34
C PHE A 73 8.60 -13.85 9.09
N CYS A 74 9.00 -14.14 7.87
CA CYS A 74 9.64 -15.43 7.54
C CYS A 74 11.16 -15.45 7.80
N PHE A 75 11.77 -14.32 8.15
CA PHE A 75 13.21 -14.23 8.36
C PHE A 75 13.67 -14.66 9.77
N SER A 76 12.78 -14.75 10.77
CA SER A 76 13.17 -15.04 12.16
C SER A 76 13.41 -16.52 12.48
N GLU A 77 13.01 -17.47 11.62
CA GLU A 77 13.07 -18.91 11.97
C GLU A 77 13.90 -19.81 11.04
N GLY A 78 14.49 -19.29 9.94
CA GLY A 78 15.30 -20.11 9.03
C GLY A 78 14.57 -21.30 8.38
N GLY A 79 13.23 -21.32 8.46
CA GLY A 79 12.37 -22.33 7.87
C GLY A 79 11.75 -21.89 6.55
N VAL A 80 11.13 -22.83 5.84
CA VAL A 80 10.34 -22.55 4.62
C VAL A 80 9.16 -21.67 5.01
N CYS A 81 9.08 -20.48 4.40
CA CYS A 81 8.02 -19.51 4.64
C CYS A 81 6.65 -20.11 4.28
N SER A 82 5.87 -20.47 5.30
CA SER A 82 4.50 -20.98 5.15
C SER A 82 3.44 -19.88 5.25
N ALA A 83 3.88 -18.61 5.17
CA ALA A 83 3.00 -17.47 5.21
C ALA A 83 2.00 -17.54 4.06
N LYS A 84 0.74 -17.27 4.39
CA LYS A 84 -0.33 -17.21 3.41
C LYS A 84 -0.33 -15.85 2.71
N LEU A 85 -0.96 -15.78 1.55
CA LEU A 85 -1.13 -14.52 0.82
C LEU A 85 -1.94 -13.53 1.67
N HIS A 86 -1.38 -12.34 1.87
CA HIS A 86 -2.00 -11.26 2.65
C HIS A 86 -2.27 -10.05 1.76
N LYS A 87 -3.52 -9.64 1.62
CA LYS A 87 -3.89 -8.39 0.91
C LYS A 87 -5.08 -7.69 1.55
N ARG A 88 -5.36 -6.45 1.11
CA ARG A 88 -6.64 -5.79 1.39
C ARG A 88 -7.70 -6.31 0.42
N THR A 89 -8.96 -6.32 0.82
CA THR A 89 -10.07 -6.81 -0.02
C THR A 89 -11.22 -5.82 -0.16
N GLU A 90 -11.11 -4.64 0.47
CA GLU A 90 -12.18 -3.66 0.54
C GLU A 90 -11.61 -2.24 0.55
N ASP A 91 -12.41 -1.28 0.09
CA ASP A 91 -12.16 0.15 0.28
C ASP A 91 -11.80 0.41 1.76
N TYR A 92 -10.93 1.38 2.02
CA TYR A 92 -10.38 1.62 3.34
C TYR A 92 -10.48 3.07 3.74
N PHE A 93 -10.55 3.32 5.05
CA PHE A 93 -10.53 4.68 5.57
C PHE A 93 -9.09 5.18 5.72
N LEU A 94 -8.77 6.33 5.15
CA LEU A 94 -7.47 6.97 5.32
C LEU A 94 -7.57 8.07 6.37
N VAL A 95 -6.79 7.94 7.45
CA VAL A 95 -6.68 8.95 8.50
C VAL A 95 -5.26 9.48 8.55
N VAL A 96 -5.12 10.78 8.32
CA VAL A 96 -3.81 11.46 8.33
C VAL A 96 -3.61 12.24 9.63
N ARG A 97 -2.41 12.18 10.20
CA ARG A 97 -1.98 12.92 11.41
C ARG A 97 -0.58 13.48 11.25
N GLY A 98 -0.29 14.51 12.04
CA GLY A 98 1.05 15.14 12.08
C GLY A 98 1.28 16.15 10.95
N GLU A 99 0.31 16.37 10.07
CA GLU A 99 0.42 17.19 8.87
C GLU A 99 0.65 18.69 9.13
N LYS A 100 0.53 19.13 10.39
CA LYS A 100 0.85 20.51 10.81
C LYS A 100 2.27 20.67 11.36
N ARG A 101 3.06 19.59 11.35
CA ARG A 101 4.42 19.54 11.91
C ARG A 101 5.51 19.45 10.86
N PHE A 102 5.17 19.57 9.58
CA PHE A 102 6.19 19.68 8.54
C PHE A 102 7.11 20.87 8.80
N PRO A 103 8.43 20.72 8.59
CA PRO A 103 9.40 21.77 8.81
C PRO A 103 9.24 22.91 7.80
N SER A 104 8.66 22.65 6.62
CA SER A 104 8.40 23.63 5.58
C SER A 104 7.06 23.37 4.87
N THR A 105 6.55 24.40 4.20
CA THR A 105 5.37 24.28 3.33
C THR A 105 5.64 23.45 2.07
N GLU A 106 6.90 23.38 1.66
CA GLU A 106 7.36 22.63 0.49
C GLU A 106 7.28 21.12 0.74
N ILE A 107 7.85 20.63 1.85
CA ILE A 107 7.73 19.21 2.22
C ILE A 107 6.27 18.81 2.43
N ALA A 108 5.46 19.69 3.01
CA ALA A 108 4.02 19.44 3.15
C ALA A 108 3.31 19.29 1.80
N PHE A 109 3.71 20.08 0.79
CA PHE A 109 3.17 19.99 -0.56
C PHE A 109 3.66 18.73 -1.27
N VAL A 110 4.93 18.37 -1.13
CA VAL A 110 5.49 17.13 -1.69
C VAL A 110 4.78 15.91 -1.12
N ALA A 111 4.55 15.87 0.19
CA ALA A 111 3.83 14.78 0.83
C ALA A 111 2.37 14.69 0.36
N GLU A 112 1.70 15.83 0.18
CA GLU A 112 0.33 15.89 -0.37
C GLU A 112 0.28 15.34 -1.80
N ASP A 113 1.15 15.83 -2.67
CA ASP A 113 1.24 15.47 -4.08
C ASP A 113 1.53 13.97 -4.25
N ALA A 114 2.55 13.46 -3.55
CA ALA A 114 2.89 12.05 -3.54
C ALA A 114 1.72 11.18 -3.07
N LEU A 115 1.06 11.55 -1.97
CA LEU A 115 -0.07 10.80 -1.43
C LEU A 115 -1.22 10.73 -2.43
N LEU A 116 -1.60 11.84 -3.06
CA LEU A 116 -2.65 11.82 -4.07
C LEU A 116 -2.27 10.97 -5.27
N LYS A 117 -0.99 11.10 -5.67
CA LYS A 117 -0.25 10.26 -6.60
C LYS A 117 -0.56 8.77 -6.42
N THR A 118 0.01 8.25 -5.34
CA THR A 118 -0.04 6.84 -4.95
C THR A 118 -1.48 6.33 -4.78
N LEU A 119 -2.37 7.15 -4.22
CA LEU A 119 -3.77 6.75 -4.02
C LEU A 119 -4.51 6.56 -5.36
N GLU A 120 -4.25 7.41 -6.35
CA GLU A 120 -4.82 7.30 -7.70
C GLU A 120 -4.29 6.05 -8.40
N GLU A 121 -2.97 5.86 -8.39
CA GLU A 121 -2.28 4.71 -8.99
C GLU A 121 -2.81 3.39 -8.42
N ILE A 122 -2.76 3.22 -7.09
CA ILE A 122 -3.24 2.01 -6.43
C ILE A 122 -4.73 1.78 -6.72
N SER A 123 -5.57 2.82 -6.64
CA SER A 123 -6.99 2.67 -6.92
C SER A 123 -7.27 2.25 -8.36
N SER A 124 -6.47 2.72 -9.31
CA SER A 124 -6.67 2.42 -10.73
C SER A 124 -6.37 0.96 -11.06
N VAL A 125 -5.40 0.33 -10.39
CA VAL A 125 -4.98 -1.04 -10.66
C VAL A 125 -5.65 -2.09 -9.76
N THR A 126 -6.01 -1.71 -8.53
CA THR A 126 -6.62 -2.64 -7.56
C THR A 126 -8.15 -2.53 -7.46
N GLY A 127 -8.73 -1.41 -7.91
CA GLY A 127 -10.12 -1.06 -7.66
C GLY A 127 -10.44 -0.67 -6.20
N VAL A 128 -9.48 -0.80 -5.28
CA VAL A 128 -9.64 -0.47 -3.86
C VAL A 128 -9.36 1.03 -3.63
N ARG A 129 -10.29 1.72 -2.99
CA ARG A 129 -10.28 3.18 -2.85
C ARG A 129 -10.09 3.64 -1.41
N ALA A 130 -9.44 4.78 -1.27
CA ALA A 130 -9.36 5.51 0.00
C ALA A 130 -10.62 6.34 0.28
N ILE A 131 -11.09 6.30 1.53
CA ILE A 131 -12.21 7.07 2.05
C ILE A 131 -11.72 7.97 3.18
N PHE A 132 -11.81 9.29 3.02
CA PHE A 132 -11.20 10.25 3.96
C PHE A 132 -11.98 10.50 5.26
N GLU A 133 -13.13 9.86 5.45
CA GLU A 133 -13.98 10.03 6.63
C GLU A 133 -14.15 8.70 7.34
N LYS A 134 -13.36 8.47 8.40
CA LYS A 134 -13.39 7.23 9.19
C LYS A 134 -14.57 7.25 10.21
N PRO A 135 -15.52 6.30 10.14
CA PRO A 135 -16.52 6.07 11.18
C PRO A 135 -15.88 5.62 12.50
N LYS A 136 -16.58 5.86 13.62
CA LYS A 136 -16.06 5.60 14.98
C LYS A 136 -15.63 4.14 15.23
N ASN A 137 -16.24 3.18 14.54
CA ASN A 137 -16.03 1.74 14.73
C ASN A 137 -15.55 1.05 13.44
N ALA A 138 -14.91 1.80 12.53
CA ALA A 138 -14.35 1.20 11.34
C ALA A 138 -12.99 0.58 11.62
N ASP A 139 -12.85 -0.67 11.22
CA ASP A 139 -11.65 -1.48 11.44
C ASP A 139 -10.80 -1.61 10.16
N ASN A 140 -11.31 -1.20 9.00
CA ASN A 140 -10.59 -1.18 7.73
C ASN A 140 -9.96 0.20 7.46
N PHE A 141 -8.78 0.48 8.01
CA PHE A 141 -8.15 1.80 7.85
C PHE A 141 -6.64 1.74 7.61
N ILE A 142 -6.13 2.82 7.00
CA ILE A 142 -4.70 3.19 7.00
C ILE A 142 -4.56 4.45 7.84
N PHE A 143 -3.68 4.40 8.83
CA PHE A 143 -3.36 5.52 9.70
C PHE A 143 -1.99 6.08 9.33
N LEU A 144 -1.97 7.16 8.55
CA LEU A 144 -0.73 7.81 8.12
C LEU A 144 -0.31 8.88 9.14
N VAL A 145 0.89 8.74 9.69
CA VAL A 145 1.43 9.63 10.72
C VAL A 145 2.73 10.27 10.24
N PHE A 146 2.70 11.59 10.07
CA PHE A 146 3.90 12.39 9.86
C PHE A 146 4.57 12.70 11.21
N VAL A 147 5.81 12.24 11.37
CA VAL A 147 6.56 12.24 12.61
C VAL A 147 7.65 13.32 12.55
N ASP A 148 7.51 14.35 13.38
CA ASP A 148 8.62 15.23 13.78
C ASP A 148 9.39 14.54 14.91
N LYS A 149 10.58 14.01 14.59
CA LYS A 149 11.39 13.18 15.49
C LYS A 149 11.78 13.92 16.76
N ASP A 150 12.15 15.20 16.66
CA ASP A 150 12.55 16.03 17.80
C ASP A 150 11.36 16.37 18.70
N PHE A 151 10.21 16.67 18.12
CA PHE A 151 8.98 16.90 18.87
C PHE A 151 8.50 15.62 19.54
N ALA A 152 8.46 14.50 18.81
CA ALA A 152 8.06 13.20 19.32
C ALA A 152 8.97 12.75 20.47
N SER A 153 10.29 12.91 20.34
CA SER A 153 11.24 12.53 21.39
C SER A 153 11.06 13.34 22.67
N ARG A 154 10.80 14.66 22.56
CA ARG A 154 10.59 15.54 23.72
C ARG A 154 9.24 15.34 24.40
N ARG A 155 8.21 14.95 23.65
CA ARG A 155 6.84 14.76 24.16
C ARG A 155 6.32 13.35 23.89
N PHE A 156 7.18 12.36 24.14
CA PHE A 156 6.94 10.97 23.74
C PHE A 156 5.55 10.45 24.13
N GLN A 157 5.19 10.54 25.41
CA GLN A 157 3.91 10.00 25.88
C GLN A 157 2.70 10.73 25.30
N GLU A 158 2.79 12.04 25.08
CA GLU A 158 1.70 12.78 24.46
C GLU A 158 1.56 12.41 22.98
N HIS A 159 2.68 12.31 22.26
CA HIS A 159 2.71 11.93 20.86
C HIS A 159 2.19 10.50 20.66
N LEU A 160 2.66 9.57 21.50
CA LEU A 160 2.20 8.18 21.53
C LEU A 160 0.68 8.11 21.70
N ASN A 161 0.14 8.77 22.73
CA ASN A 161 -1.28 8.68 23.04
C ASN A 161 -2.18 9.44 22.04
N ALA A 162 -1.67 10.49 21.40
CA ALA A 162 -2.44 11.27 20.45
C ALA A 162 -2.45 10.65 19.06
N TRP A 163 -1.29 10.17 18.57
CA TRP A 163 -1.10 9.86 17.14
C TRP A 163 -0.67 8.42 16.87
N ILE A 164 0.06 7.75 17.76
CA ILE A 164 0.60 6.41 17.44
C ILE A 164 -0.29 5.29 17.95
N ALA A 165 -0.72 5.38 19.21
CA ALA A 165 -1.61 4.43 19.85
C ALA A 165 -2.79 5.10 20.55
N PRO A 166 -3.55 5.98 19.86
CA PRO A 166 -4.82 6.47 20.42
C PRO A 166 -5.81 5.31 20.56
N PRO A 167 -6.86 5.43 21.42
CA PRO A 167 -7.85 4.37 21.63
C PRO A 167 -8.58 3.89 20.37
N SER A 168 -8.60 4.70 19.30
CA SER A 168 -9.21 4.35 18.02
C SER A 168 -8.31 3.51 17.09
N VAL A 169 -7.06 3.26 17.51
CA VAL A 169 -6.04 2.53 16.76
C VAL A 169 -5.62 1.30 17.54
N ALA A 170 -5.24 1.46 18.80
CA ALA A 170 -4.92 0.35 19.70
C ALA A 170 -6.17 -0.12 20.44
N ALA A 171 -6.61 -1.34 20.16
CA ALA A 171 -7.80 -1.96 20.73
C ALA A 171 -7.63 -2.30 22.22
N ASN A 172 -6.40 -2.53 22.67
CA ASN A 172 -6.10 -2.91 24.06
C ASN A 172 -4.69 -2.46 24.50
N SER A 173 -4.35 -2.76 25.76
CA SER A 173 -3.07 -2.38 26.37
C SER A 173 -1.86 -3.11 25.79
N GLU A 174 -2.05 -4.34 25.30
CA GLU A 174 -0.98 -5.14 24.71
C GLU A 174 -0.57 -4.56 23.35
N GLU A 175 -1.54 -4.32 22.46
CA GLU A 175 -1.31 -3.70 21.15
C GLU A 175 -0.68 -2.31 21.31
N LYS A 176 -1.15 -1.53 22.31
CA LYS A 176 -0.52 -0.26 22.65
C LYS A 176 0.95 -0.42 23.08
N GLY A 177 1.27 -1.44 23.89
CA GLY A 177 2.63 -1.73 24.32
C GLY A 177 3.55 -2.11 23.16
N GLN A 178 3.04 -2.88 22.20
CA GLN A 178 3.77 -3.24 20.98
C GLN A 178 4.06 -2.01 20.12
N LEU A 179 3.04 -1.18 19.85
CA LEU A 179 3.21 0.07 19.11
C LEU A 179 4.17 1.03 19.82
N GLU A 180 4.13 1.10 21.15
CA GLU A 180 5.08 1.89 21.93
C GLU A 180 6.52 1.39 21.72
N ALA A 181 6.75 0.07 21.78
CA ALA A 181 8.07 -0.52 21.58
C ALA A 181 8.60 -0.24 20.17
N LEU A 182 7.79 -0.49 19.13
CA LEU A 182 8.15 -0.20 17.74
C LEU A 182 8.42 1.27 17.52
N PHE A 183 7.60 2.16 18.07
CA PHE A 183 7.78 3.60 17.90
C PHE A 183 9.04 4.11 18.59
N ARG A 184 9.40 3.55 19.76
CA ARG A 184 10.69 3.84 20.41
C ARG A 184 11.87 3.44 19.53
N GLU A 185 11.77 2.31 18.85
CA GLU A 185 12.82 1.84 17.94
C GLU A 185 12.89 2.74 16.70
N PHE A 186 11.75 3.03 16.08
CA PHE A 186 11.67 3.96 14.95
C PHE A 186 12.27 5.34 15.25
N LEU A 187 12.14 5.85 16.47
CA LEU A 187 12.77 7.12 16.87
C LEU A 187 14.29 7.02 17.10
N LYS A 188 14.87 5.82 17.16
CA LYS A 188 16.32 5.61 17.37
C LYS A 188 17.07 5.24 16.09
N THR A 189 16.40 4.60 15.13
CA THR A 189 17.04 4.17 13.87
C THR A 189 17.24 5.34 12.90
N ASP A 190 17.86 5.08 11.75
CA ASP A 190 17.92 6.02 10.63
C ASP A 190 16.79 5.78 9.60
N GLN A 191 15.85 4.90 9.93
CA GLN A 191 14.72 4.58 9.07
C GLN A 191 13.83 5.82 8.87
N SER A 192 13.54 6.12 7.60
CA SER A 192 12.77 7.31 7.20
C SER A 192 11.26 7.08 7.32
N CYS A 193 10.81 5.86 7.06
CA CYS A 193 9.41 5.47 7.11
C CYS A 193 9.26 3.98 7.44
N VAL A 194 8.08 3.60 7.94
CA VAL A 194 7.73 2.20 8.21
C VAL A 194 6.22 1.98 8.10
N ALA A 195 5.80 0.88 7.47
CA ALA A 195 4.45 0.35 7.54
C ALA A 195 4.32 -0.75 8.60
N ILE A 196 3.29 -0.65 9.43
CA ILE A 196 2.92 -1.66 10.42
C ILE A 196 1.55 -2.19 10.06
N ASN A 197 1.50 -3.47 9.67
CA ASN A 197 0.28 -4.12 9.25
C ASN A 197 -0.32 -4.96 10.38
N HIS A 198 -1.63 -4.85 10.58
CA HIS A 198 -2.39 -5.74 11.43
C HIS A 198 -3.25 -6.67 10.58
N LEU A 199 -2.94 -7.95 10.70
CA LEU A 199 -3.58 -9.01 9.93
C LEU A 199 -4.68 -9.67 10.76
N THR A 200 -5.76 -10.08 10.09
CA THR A 200 -6.72 -11.01 10.68
C THR A 200 -6.14 -12.40 10.80
N THR A 201 -6.82 -13.29 11.53
CA THR A 201 -6.51 -14.72 11.58
C THR A 201 -6.54 -15.40 10.21
N HIS A 202 -7.21 -14.80 9.23
CA HIS A 202 -7.30 -15.31 7.86
C HIS A 202 -6.26 -14.68 6.92
N GLY A 203 -5.46 -13.71 7.39
CA GLY A 203 -4.42 -13.06 6.59
C GLY A 203 -4.89 -11.80 5.85
N ARG A 204 -6.11 -11.31 6.12
CA ARG A 204 -6.59 -10.05 5.55
C ARG A 204 -5.91 -8.87 6.23
N ILE A 205 -5.46 -7.88 5.45
CA ILE A 205 -4.97 -6.60 5.99
C ILE A 205 -6.17 -5.71 6.24
N GLU A 206 -6.55 -5.53 7.50
CA GLU A 206 -7.65 -4.61 7.87
C GLU A 206 -7.10 -3.25 8.25
N ARG A 207 -6.14 -3.25 9.18
CA ARG A 207 -5.54 -2.04 9.73
C ARG A 207 -4.08 -1.96 9.33
N ALA A 208 -3.64 -0.78 8.92
CA ALA A 208 -2.22 -0.50 8.81
C ALA A 208 -1.92 0.89 9.39
N GLN A 209 -0.70 1.07 9.86
CA GLN A 209 -0.14 2.38 10.19
C GLN A 209 1.08 2.62 9.32
N ILE A 210 1.21 3.83 8.81
CA ILE A 210 2.41 4.26 8.08
C ILE A 210 3.00 5.43 8.85
N TRP A 211 4.23 5.32 9.28
CA TRP A 211 4.94 6.40 9.95
C TRP A 211 5.98 6.96 9.01
N ILE A 212 6.00 8.28 8.81
CA ILE A 212 6.94 8.94 7.89
C ILE A 212 7.57 10.11 8.62
N ARG A 213 8.89 10.16 8.65
CA ARG A 213 9.64 11.29 9.19
C ARG A 213 9.37 12.56 8.39
N THR A 214 9.33 13.69 9.09
CA THR A 214 9.10 15.01 8.45
C THR A 214 10.39 15.75 8.16
N ASP A 215 11.51 15.31 8.73
CA ASP A 215 12.87 15.85 8.59
C ASP A 215 13.69 15.19 7.47
N ILE A 216 13.02 14.59 6.49
CA ILE A 216 13.62 13.97 5.31
C ILE A 216 13.50 14.89 4.08
N ASP A 217 14.32 14.63 3.07
CA ASP A 217 14.26 15.35 1.79
C ASP A 217 13.00 14.98 0.96
N GLU A 218 12.77 15.74 -0.11
CA GLU A 218 11.60 15.58 -0.98
C GLU A 218 11.53 14.21 -1.67
N VAL A 219 12.67 13.72 -2.16
CA VAL A 219 12.76 12.44 -2.88
C VAL A 219 12.42 11.31 -1.92
N THR A 220 13.03 11.32 -0.73
CA THR A 220 12.78 10.35 0.32
C THR A 220 11.32 10.40 0.80
N MET A 221 10.71 11.59 0.91
CA MET A 221 9.30 11.74 1.26
C MET A 221 8.36 11.10 0.23
N ARG A 222 8.59 11.35 -1.07
CA ARG A 222 7.82 10.74 -2.17
C ARG A 222 7.93 9.22 -2.12
N ARG A 223 9.17 8.71 -2.03
CA ARG A 223 9.45 7.27 -1.92
C ARG A 223 8.71 6.65 -0.74
N CYS A 224 8.89 7.20 0.46
CA CYS A 224 8.28 6.69 1.68
C CYS A 224 6.76 6.59 1.60
N ILE A 225 6.10 7.55 0.95
CA ILE A 225 4.65 7.48 0.77
C ILE A 225 4.29 6.34 -0.19
N SER A 226 4.91 6.29 -1.37
CA SER A 226 4.62 5.26 -2.38
C SER A 226 4.91 3.86 -1.87
N GLU A 227 6.11 3.64 -1.35
CA GLU A 227 6.63 2.36 -0.86
C GLU A 227 5.79 1.82 0.30
N GLU A 228 5.49 2.64 1.31
CA GLU A 228 4.76 2.15 2.46
C GLU A 228 3.28 1.91 2.16
N PHE A 229 2.68 2.71 1.29
CA PHE A 229 1.34 2.38 0.80
C PHE A 229 1.36 1.07 0.03
N TYR A 230 2.30 0.88 -0.90
CA TYR A 230 2.49 -0.37 -1.63
C TYR A 230 2.63 -1.57 -0.70
N ASN A 231 3.46 -1.43 0.34
CA ASN A 231 3.61 -2.40 1.42
C ASN A 231 2.27 -2.75 2.03
N THR A 232 1.44 -1.76 2.41
CA THR A 232 0.12 -2.01 3.04
C THR A 232 -0.93 -2.71 2.15
N PHE A 233 -0.64 -2.95 0.88
CA PHE A 233 -1.53 -3.66 -0.06
C PHE A 233 -1.16 -5.14 -0.25
N GLY A 234 -0.05 -5.60 0.33
CA GLY A 234 0.26 -7.03 0.37
C GLY A 234 1.49 -7.45 -0.41
N ILE A 235 2.22 -6.51 -0.99
CA ILE A 235 3.48 -6.77 -1.68
C ILE A 235 4.60 -6.32 -0.74
N SER A 236 5.62 -7.15 -0.55
CA SER A 236 6.78 -6.85 0.28
C SER A 236 7.99 -6.49 -0.56
N GLU A 237 8.98 -5.88 0.09
CA GLU A 237 10.33 -5.64 -0.44
C GLU A 237 10.87 -6.83 -1.24
N GLY A 238 11.38 -6.51 -2.43
CA GLY A 238 12.25 -7.33 -3.23
C GLY A 238 13.25 -6.41 -3.94
N VAL A 239 14.47 -6.86 -4.17
CA VAL A 239 15.49 -6.05 -4.88
C VAL A 239 15.40 -6.41 -6.36
N GLU A 240 14.46 -5.79 -7.08
CA GLU A 240 14.22 -6.11 -8.50
C GLU A 240 14.33 -4.90 -9.42
N VAL A 241 14.77 -5.17 -10.65
CA VAL A 241 14.93 -4.18 -11.72
C VAL A 241 13.67 -3.34 -11.88
N GLY A 242 13.79 -2.06 -11.54
CA GLY A 242 12.74 -1.08 -11.79
C GLY A 242 11.59 -1.06 -10.80
N SER A 243 11.71 -1.68 -9.62
CA SER A 243 10.72 -1.55 -8.53
C SER A 243 11.02 -0.34 -7.64
N ILE A 244 10.00 0.16 -6.92
CA ILE A 244 10.14 1.16 -5.85
C ILE A 244 11.18 0.76 -4.78
N PHE A 245 11.42 -0.53 -4.61
CA PHE A 245 12.41 -1.09 -3.68
C PHE A 245 13.84 -1.16 -4.23
N ASP A 246 14.04 -0.93 -5.52
CA ASP A 246 15.38 -0.86 -6.13
C ASP A 246 16.02 0.49 -5.84
N TYR A 247 17.17 0.45 -5.18
CA TYR A 247 17.93 1.62 -4.79
C TYR A 247 18.39 2.43 -6.03
N GLU A 248 18.78 1.80 -7.14
CA GLU A 248 19.25 2.53 -8.33
C GLU A 248 18.08 3.15 -9.11
N PHE A 249 16.95 2.44 -9.20
CA PHE A 249 15.73 2.96 -9.81
C PHE A 249 15.15 4.14 -9.01
N SER A 250 15.03 3.99 -7.69
CA SER A 250 14.41 5.00 -6.81
C SER A 250 15.22 6.30 -6.64
N HIS A 251 16.51 6.32 -6.97
CA HIS A 251 17.35 7.52 -6.88
C HIS A 251 17.63 8.19 -8.24
N SER A 252 17.27 7.57 -9.36
CA SER A 252 17.53 8.10 -10.71
C SER A 252 16.35 8.89 -11.30
N GLN A 253 15.15 8.78 -10.73
CA GLN A 253 13.97 9.54 -11.16
C GLN A 253 13.61 10.63 -10.14
N GLY A 254 13.45 11.87 -10.61
CA GLY A 254 13.08 13.02 -9.76
C GLY A 254 11.65 12.94 -9.22
N ASP A 255 10.78 12.18 -9.89
CA ASP A 255 9.47 11.78 -9.40
C ASP A 255 9.57 10.30 -9.01
N VAL A 256 9.55 10.02 -7.70
CA VAL A 256 9.58 8.65 -7.19
C VAL A 256 8.15 8.14 -7.12
N GLU A 257 7.74 7.48 -8.20
CA GLU A 257 6.39 6.95 -8.46
C GLU A 257 6.42 5.41 -8.42
N LEU A 258 5.25 4.78 -8.30
CA LEU A 258 5.16 3.33 -8.53
C LEU A 258 5.48 3.06 -10.01
N SER A 259 6.43 2.16 -10.25
CA SER A 259 6.81 1.79 -11.61
C SER A 259 5.71 1.00 -12.32
N ASP A 260 5.81 0.88 -13.65
CA ASP A 260 4.97 -0.05 -14.41
C ASP A 260 5.06 -1.50 -13.85
N PHE A 261 6.22 -1.88 -13.31
CA PHE A 261 6.43 -3.19 -12.69
C PHE A 261 5.64 -3.31 -11.39
N ASP A 262 5.72 -2.32 -10.49
CA ASP A 262 4.97 -2.30 -9.23
C ASP A 262 3.46 -2.33 -9.48
N LEU A 263 2.99 -1.54 -10.46
CA LEU A 263 1.59 -1.50 -10.86
C LEU A 263 1.12 -2.84 -11.44
N LEU A 264 1.96 -3.53 -12.22
CA LEU A 264 1.68 -4.88 -12.71
C LEU A 264 1.54 -5.87 -11.55
N LEU A 265 2.45 -5.85 -10.57
CA LEU A 265 2.38 -6.75 -9.41
C LEU A 265 1.08 -6.51 -8.62
N LEU A 266 0.68 -5.26 -8.38
CA LEU A 266 -0.61 -4.95 -7.74
C LEU A 266 -1.79 -5.45 -8.56
N LYS A 267 -1.78 -5.22 -9.88
CA LYS A 267 -2.84 -5.67 -10.78
C LYS A 267 -3.02 -7.19 -10.69
N ILE A 268 -1.92 -7.95 -10.70
CA ILE A 268 -1.96 -9.42 -10.57
C ILE A 268 -2.46 -9.82 -9.18
N LEU A 269 -1.92 -9.24 -8.11
CA LEU A 269 -2.32 -9.55 -6.73
C LEU A 269 -3.82 -9.34 -6.49
N TYR A 270 -4.42 -8.34 -7.15
CA TYR A 270 -5.82 -7.96 -6.96
C TYR A 270 -6.81 -8.64 -7.90
N ARG A 271 -6.39 -9.62 -8.70
CA ARG A 271 -7.33 -10.45 -9.46
C ARG A 271 -8.15 -11.35 -8.52
N ASP A 272 -9.33 -11.73 -8.99
CA ASP A 272 -10.29 -12.53 -8.23
C ASP A 272 -9.75 -13.94 -7.91
N GLU A 273 -8.84 -14.46 -8.75
CA GLU A 273 -8.22 -15.79 -8.55
C GLU A 273 -7.32 -15.85 -7.29
N PHE A 274 -6.72 -14.72 -6.89
CA PHE A 274 -5.80 -14.67 -5.75
C PHE A 274 -6.55 -14.38 -4.46
N GLY A 275 -7.06 -15.43 -3.81
CA GLY A 275 -7.71 -15.32 -2.51
C GLY A 275 -6.77 -14.94 -1.37
N VAL A 276 -7.28 -14.20 -0.38
CA VAL A 276 -6.59 -14.07 0.91
C VAL A 276 -6.48 -15.46 1.53
N GLY A 277 -5.29 -15.82 2.02
CA GLY A 277 -5.07 -17.12 2.66
C GLY A 277 -4.52 -18.22 1.73
N THR A 278 -4.42 -17.96 0.42
CA THR A 278 -3.82 -18.85 -0.59
C THR A 278 -2.37 -19.18 -0.24
N LEU A 279 -1.90 -20.38 -0.61
CA LEU A 279 -0.52 -20.84 -0.38
C LEU A 279 0.41 -20.40 -1.52
N ILE A 280 1.72 -20.33 -1.24
CA ILE A 280 2.72 -19.86 -2.22
C ILE A 280 2.70 -20.67 -3.51
N GLU A 281 2.59 -22.01 -3.44
CA GLU A 281 2.54 -22.88 -4.62
C GLU A 281 1.27 -22.68 -5.45
N GLU A 282 0.14 -22.39 -4.80
CA GLU A 282 -1.13 -22.09 -5.47
C GLU A 282 -1.05 -20.71 -6.16
N THR A 283 -0.47 -19.71 -5.50
CA THR A 283 -0.17 -18.40 -6.07
C THR A 283 0.73 -18.54 -7.28
N LYS A 284 1.85 -19.25 -7.16
CA LYS A 284 2.79 -19.50 -8.26
C LYS A 284 2.10 -20.13 -9.45
N SER A 285 1.40 -21.25 -9.24
CA SER A 285 0.70 -21.98 -10.32
C SER A 285 -0.32 -21.09 -11.03
N SER A 286 -1.05 -20.25 -10.28
CA SER A 286 -2.03 -19.32 -10.84
C SER A 286 -1.37 -18.23 -11.69
N VAL A 287 -0.20 -17.73 -11.28
CA VAL A 287 0.57 -16.76 -12.08
C VAL A 287 1.14 -17.40 -13.34
N GLU A 288 1.64 -18.64 -13.27
CA GLU A 288 2.11 -19.38 -14.45
C GLU A 288 0.99 -19.57 -15.48
N GLU A 289 -0.22 -19.94 -15.03
CA GLU A 289 -1.39 -20.07 -15.90
C GLU A 289 -1.80 -18.72 -16.50
N LEU A 290 -1.79 -17.63 -15.71
CA LEU A 290 -2.08 -16.28 -16.17
C LEU A 290 -1.10 -15.84 -17.27
N ILE A 291 0.19 -16.07 -17.07
CA ILE A 291 1.24 -15.73 -18.04
C ILE A 291 1.07 -16.58 -19.30
N GLY A 292 0.92 -17.90 -19.17
CA GLY A 292 0.79 -18.79 -20.32
C GLY A 292 -0.46 -18.52 -21.17
N SER A 293 -1.54 -18.05 -20.55
CA SER A 293 -2.78 -17.70 -21.25
C SER A 293 -2.79 -16.28 -21.83
N SER A 294 -2.13 -15.32 -21.18
CA SER A 294 -2.14 -13.91 -21.58
C SER A 294 -0.97 -13.49 -22.47
N CYS A 295 0.18 -14.16 -22.32
CA CYS A 295 1.43 -13.83 -22.99
C CYS A 295 1.90 -15.02 -23.85
N PRO A 296 1.14 -15.40 -24.91
CA PRO A 296 1.54 -16.49 -25.77
C PRO A 296 2.90 -16.18 -26.39
N GLU A 297 3.79 -17.18 -26.40
CA GLU A 297 5.08 -17.07 -27.06
C GLU A 297 4.86 -16.54 -28.49
N LYS A 298 5.56 -15.45 -28.84
CA LYS A 298 5.52 -14.91 -30.20
C LYS A 298 6.12 -15.98 -31.13
N SER A 299 5.25 -16.79 -31.73
CA SER A 299 5.57 -17.77 -32.77
C SER A 299 6.19 -17.12 -33.99
#